data_AF-A0AAW2EFW4-F1
#
_entry.id   AF-A0AAW2EFW4-F1
#
_cell.length_a   1.000
_cell.length_b   1.000
_cell.length_c   1.000
_cell.angle_alpha   90.00
_cell.angle_beta   90.00
_cell.angle_gamma   90.00
#
_symmetry.space_group_name_H-M   'P 1'
#
loop_
_entity.id
_entity.type
_entity.pdbx_description
1 polymer ?
#
loop_
_entity_poly.entity_id
_entity_poly.type
_entity_poly.pdbx_seq_one_letter_code
_entity_poly.pdbx_strand_id
1 'polypeptide(L)'
;MVKGELVCIGASQELKQRFGAGYDINIKLNPNRTDEDVNDIKKSIEMSLTCDIRDENLGFLAYHVSDCSTMWEKMYDTMKSLKNRYSCIEDYTVLSATLEQLFIQFARGAAMIESGESSAHVTSHEEIA
;
A
#
# COMPACT_ATOMS: atom_id res chain seq x y z
N MET A 1 7.61 -11.58 -14.79
CA MET A 1 7.21 -12.02 -16.14
C MET A 1 5.70 -12.05 -16.19
N VAL A 2 5.06 -11.48 -17.21
CA VAL A 2 3.59 -11.41 -17.35
C VAL A 2 3.22 -11.53 -18.83
N LYS A 3 2.13 -12.23 -19.18
CA LYS A 3 1.69 -12.48 -20.58
C LYS A 3 2.77 -13.03 -21.54
N GLY A 4 3.86 -13.58 -21.02
CA GLY A 4 5.01 -14.08 -21.80
C GLY A 4 6.25 -13.17 -21.75
N GLU A 5 6.14 -11.94 -21.25
CA GLU A 5 7.20 -10.92 -21.32
C GLU A 5 7.90 -10.65 -19.98
N LEU A 6 9.18 -10.27 -20.05
CA LEU A 6 10.01 -9.95 -18.88
C LEU A 6 9.83 -8.50 -18.41
N VAL A 7 8.72 -8.25 -17.71
CA VAL A 7 8.35 -6.91 -17.18
C VAL A 7 9.43 -6.27 -16.28
N CYS A 8 10.15 -7.06 -15.46
CA CYS A 8 11.10 -6.54 -14.48
C CYS A 8 12.16 -7.57 -14.07
N ILE A 9 13.37 -7.08 -13.75
CA ILE A 9 14.52 -7.83 -13.22
C ILE A 9 15.36 -6.91 -12.31
N GLY A 10 15.97 -7.45 -11.26
CA GLY A 10 16.73 -6.70 -10.26
C GLY A 10 16.75 -7.41 -8.90
N ALA A 11 17.36 -6.82 -7.86
CA ALA A 11 17.28 -7.37 -6.52
C ALA A 11 15.87 -7.21 -5.93
N SER A 12 15.42 -8.16 -5.09
CA SER A 12 14.07 -8.13 -4.52
C SER A 12 13.78 -6.87 -3.69
N GLN A 13 14.82 -6.23 -3.12
CA GLN A 13 14.67 -4.97 -2.39
C GLN A 13 14.43 -3.78 -3.34
N GLU A 14 15.17 -3.70 -4.45
CA GLU A 14 14.99 -2.66 -5.48
C GLU A 14 13.64 -2.81 -6.18
N LEU A 15 13.22 -4.04 -6.48
CA LEU A 15 11.92 -4.33 -7.07
C LEU A 15 10.78 -3.86 -6.16
N LYS A 16 10.88 -4.13 -4.84
CA LYS A 16 9.92 -3.62 -3.84
C LYS A 16 9.95 -2.10 -3.70
N GLN A 17 11.11 -1.44 -3.83
CA GLN A 17 11.19 0.03 -3.73
C GLN A 17 10.71 0.74 -5.01
N ARG A 18 10.98 0.17 -6.19
CA ARG A 18 10.68 0.77 -7.50
C ARG A 18 9.25 0.54 -7.97
N PHE A 19 8.61 -0.54 -7.52
CA PHE A 19 7.28 -0.95 -7.97
C PHE A 19 6.32 -1.33 -6.83
N GLY A 20 6.82 -1.54 -5.60
CA GLY A 20 5.98 -2.01 -4.51
C GLY A 20 4.97 -0.97 -4.06
N ALA A 21 3.75 -1.44 -3.75
CA ALA A 21 2.70 -0.63 -3.15
C ALA A 21 3.00 -0.41 -1.65
N GLY A 22 4.05 0.36 -1.35
CA GLY A 22 4.41 0.80 -0.02
C GLY A 22 4.45 -0.29 1.06
N TYR A 23 3.76 0.00 2.17
CA TYR A 23 3.82 -0.78 3.41
C TYR A 23 2.43 -0.96 4.02
N ASP A 24 2.12 -2.15 4.51
CA ASP A 24 0.90 -2.45 5.24
C ASP A 24 1.18 -2.41 6.76
N ILE A 25 0.36 -1.69 7.54
CA ILE A 25 0.48 -1.56 9.00
C ILE A 25 -0.78 -2.12 9.66
N ASN A 26 -0.62 -3.22 10.40
CA ASN A 26 -1.68 -3.90 11.12
C ASN A 26 -1.58 -3.62 12.62
N ILE A 27 -2.71 -3.35 13.28
CA ILE A 27 -2.80 -2.99 14.70
C ILE A 27 -3.88 -3.86 15.35
N LYS A 28 -3.51 -4.57 16.42
CA LYS A 28 -4.42 -5.37 17.24
C LYS A 28 -4.76 -4.63 18.53
N LEU A 29 -6.04 -4.44 18.79
CA LEU A 29 -6.57 -3.70 19.94
C LEU A 29 -7.32 -4.63 20.90
N ASN A 30 -7.13 -4.42 22.19
CA ASN A 30 -7.82 -5.13 23.26
C ASN A 30 -9.34 -4.84 23.27
N PRO A 31 -10.19 -5.76 23.77
CA PRO A 31 -11.63 -5.52 23.91
C PRO A 31 -11.97 -4.45 24.96
N ASN A 32 -11.09 -4.20 25.94
CA ASN A 32 -11.24 -3.18 26.97
C ASN A 32 -10.88 -1.75 26.47
N ARG A 33 -11.15 -1.44 25.19
CA ARG A 33 -10.84 -0.16 24.54
C ARG A 33 -12.04 0.78 24.60
N THR A 34 -11.82 2.08 24.79
CA THR A 34 -12.85 3.11 24.58
C THR A 34 -12.92 3.43 23.09
N ASP A 35 -14.10 3.81 22.58
CA ASP A 35 -14.21 4.26 21.17
C ASP A 35 -13.42 5.55 20.92
N GLU A 36 -13.32 6.40 21.96
CA GLU A 36 -12.46 7.59 21.98
C GLU A 36 -10.98 7.24 21.78
N ASP A 37 -10.45 6.20 22.46
CA ASP A 37 -9.07 5.75 22.27
C ASP A 37 -8.80 5.37 20.81
N VAL A 38 -9.73 4.65 20.19
CA VAL A 38 -9.62 4.21 18.79
C VAL A 38 -9.60 5.41 17.85
N ASN A 39 -10.47 6.39 18.08
CA ASN A 39 -10.55 7.62 17.28
C ASN A 39 -9.29 8.50 17.44
N ASP A 40 -8.70 8.54 18.64
CA ASP A 40 -7.46 9.28 18.92
C ASP A 40 -6.23 8.61 18.27
N ILE A 41 -6.17 7.27 18.31
CA ILE A 41 -5.17 6.46 17.60
C ILE A 41 -5.26 6.71 16.08
N LYS A 42 -6.46 6.66 15.49
CA LYS A 42 -6.68 6.93 14.05
C LYS A 42 -6.07 8.27 13.63
N LYS A 43 -6.52 9.35 14.27
CA LYS A 43 -6.04 10.72 14.00
C LYS A 43 -4.53 10.85 14.17
N SER A 44 -3.96 10.25 15.22
CA SER A 44 -2.53 10.32 15.48
C SER A 44 -1.70 9.54 14.45
N ILE A 45 -2.26 8.50 13.82
CA ILE A 45 -1.65 7.82 12.67
C ILE A 45 -1.75 8.69 11.42
N GLU A 46 -2.95 9.14 11.05
CA GLU A 46 -3.24 9.95 9.86
C GLU A 46 -2.46 11.29 9.85
N MET A 47 -2.22 11.87 11.03
CA MET A 47 -1.42 13.09 11.18
C MET A 47 0.11 12.84 11.12
N SER A 48 0.56 11.61 11.37
CA SER A 48 1.98 11.24 11.41
C SER A 48 2.47 10.60 10.11
N LEU A 49 1.61 9.83 9.42
CA LEU A 49 1.92 8.98 8.28
C LEU A 49 0.90 9.21 7.16
N THR A 50 1.37 9.29 5.91
CA THR A 50 0.50 9.37 4.74
C THR A 50 0.00 7.97 4.39
N CYS A 51 -1.13 7.58 4.96
CA CYS A 51 -1.68 6.23 4.83
C CYS A 51 -3.20 6.17 4.77
N ASP A 52 -3.70 5.18 4.03
CA ASP A 52 -5.11 4.92 3.78
C ASP A 52 -5.61 3.75 4.66
N ILE A 53 -6.83 3.81 5.19
CA ILE A 53 -7.42 2.66 5.91
C ILE A 53 -7.82 1.56 4.90
N ARG A 54 -7.35 0.33 5.13
CA ARG A 54 -7.65 -0.86 4.32
C ARG A 54 -8.78 -1.70 4.90
N ASP A 55 -8.78 -1.86 6.21
CA ASP A 55 -9.71 -2.70 6.96
C ASP A 55 -9.87 -2.14 8.38
N GLU A 56 -11.10 -2.17 8.89
CA GLU A 56 -11.43 -1.73 10.23
C GLU A 56 -12.44 -2.71 10.84
N ASN A 57 -12.07 -3.32 11.97
CA ASN A 57 -12.84 -4.38 12.62
C ASN A 57 -12.81 -4.23 14.15
N LEU A 58 -13.68 -4.97 14.85
CA LEU A 58 -13.61 -5.04 16.32
C LEU A 58 -12.29 -5.72 16.73
N GLY A 59 -11.43 -4.96 17.41
CA GLY A 59 -10.09 -5.39 17.82
C GLY A 59 -9.00 -5.29 16.76
N PHE A 60 -9.26 -4.75 15.56
CA PHE A 60 -8.26 -4.71 14.48
C PHE A 60 -8.38 -3.47 13.58
N LEU A 61 -7.25 -2.90 13.16
CA LEU A 61 -7.15 -1.92 12.09
C LEU A 61 -5.99 -2.28 11.16
N ALA A 62 -6.20 -2.14 9.85
CA ALA A 62 -5.13 -2.22 8.84
C ALA A 62 -5.05 -0.92 8.04
N TYR A 63 -3.83 -0.41 7.88
CA TYR A 63 -3.48 0.79 7.11
C TYR A 63 -2.53 0.44 5.97
N HIS A 64 -2.56 1.24 4.91
CA HIS A 64 -1.65 1.17 3.78
C HIS A 64 -0.86 2.49 3.69
N VAL A 65 0.43 2.47 4.01
CA VAL A 65 1.31 3.62 3.80
C VAL A 65 1.71 3.67 2.33
N SER A 66 0.95 4.44 1.57
CA SER A 66 1.13 4.66 0.14
C SER A 66 2.43 5.40 -0.20
N ASP A 67 2.98 6.18 0.75
CA ASP A 67 4.26 6.88 0.58
C ASP A 67 5.48 5.96 0.80
N CYS A 68 6.19 5.65 -0.30
CA CYS A 68 7.42 4.86 -0.28
C CYS A 68 8.66 5.65 0.19
N SER A 69 8.56 6.97 0.35
CA SER A 69 9.62 7.82 0.91
C SER A 69 9.70 7.71 2.44
N THR A 70 8.58 7.39 3.10
CA THR A 70 8.50 7.25 4.55
C THR A 70 9.40 6.11 5.03
N MET A 71 10.46 6.50 5.73
CA MET A 71 11.46 5.60 6.27
C MET A 71 10.83 4.63 7.30
N TRP A 72 11.18 3.35 7.19
CA TRP A 72 10.70 2.26 8.07
C TRP A 72 10.83 2.59 9.57
N GLU A 73 11.91 3.28 9.95
CA GLU A 73 12.13 3.77 11.32
C GLU A 73 11.01 4.71 11.81
N LYS A 74 10.52 5.62 10.96
CA LYS A 74 9.41 6.53 11.32
C LYS A 74 8.10 5.77 11.56
N MET A 75 7.84 4.69 10.81
CA MET A 75 6.67 3.84 11.03
C MET A 75 6.75 3.14 12.38
N TYR A 76 7.91 2.56 12.69
CA TYR A 76 8.15 1.88 13.97
C TYR A 76 8.12 2.83 15.16
N ASP A 77 8.70 4.03 15.05
CA ASP A 77 8.70 5.00 16.14
C ASP A 77 7.31 5.58 16.39
N THR A 78 6.57 5.94 15.33
CA THR A 78 5.14 6.32 15.42
C THR A 78 4.34 5.25 16.16
N MET A 79 4.46 3.98 15.75
CA MET A 79 3.67 2.89 16.33
C MET A 79 4.11 2.52 17.76
N LYS A 80 5.40 2.64 18.07
CA LYS A 80 5.94 2.47 19.43
C LYS A 80 5.48 3.60 20.36
N SER A 81 5.43 4.84 19.87
CA SER A 81 4.88 5.99 20.59
C SER A 81 3.39 5.77 20.90
N LEU A 82 2.61 5.31 19.92
CA LEU A 82 1.20 4.92 20.10
C LEU A 82 1.05 3.81 21.15
N LYS A 83 1.78 2.69 21.05
CA LYS A 83 1.69 1.58 22.02
C LYS A 83 2.10 1.98 23.45
N ASN A 84 2.99 2.97 23.62
CA ASN A 84 3.32 3.54 24.92
C ASN A 84 2.25 4.51 25.46
N ARG A 85 1.46 5.15 24.58
CA ARG A 85 0.44 6.15 24.95
C ARG A 85 -0.95 5.52 25.18
N TYR A 86 -1.29 4.47 24.42
CA TYR A 86 -2.60 3.82 24.46
C TYR A 86 -2.45 2.33 24.83
N SER A 87 -2.66 2.03 26.11
CA SER A 87 -2.55 0.66 26.67
C SER A 87 -3.56 -0.34 26.08
N CYS A 88 -4.52 0.12 25.25
CA CYS A 88 -5.43 -0.74 24.51
C CYS A 88 -4.78 -1.37 23.27
N ILE A 89 -3.60 -0.92 22.82
CA ILE A 89 -2.84 -1.57 21.74
C ILE A 89 -2.17 -2.83 22.28
N GLU A 90 -2.69 -4.00 21.90
CA GLU A 90 -2.11 -5.28 22.27
C GLU A 90 -0.78 -5.49 21.53
N ASP A 91 -0.82 -5.41 20.20
CA ASP A 91 0.34 -5.58 19.33
C ASP A 91 0.16 -4.90 17.98
N TYR A 92 1.27 -4.73 17.25
CA TYR A 92 1.30 -4.17 15.92
C TYR A 92 2.24 -4.96 15.01
N THR A 93 2.06 -4.82 13.70
CA THR A 93 2.95 -5.42 12.70
C THR A 93 3.04 -4.51 11.50
N VAL A 94 4.27 -4.16 11.10
CA VAL A 94 4.56 -3.42 9.87
C VAL A 94 5.10 -4.40 8.84
N LEU A 95 4.53 -4.40 7.65
CA LEU A 95 4.82 -5.33 6.56
C LEU A 95 5.24 -4.53 5.32
N SER A 96 6.40 -4.83 4.73
CA SER A 96 6.73 -4.34 3.38
C SER A 96 5.95 -5.15 2.34
N ALA A 97 5.46 -4.51 1.28
CA ALA A 97 4.89 -5.23 0.13
C ALA A 97 5.80 -6.39 -0.32
N THR A 98 5.25 -7.59 -0.44
CA THR A 98 6.02 -8.78 -0.82
C THR A 98 6.27 -8.83 -2.33
N LEU A 99 7.30 -9.56 -2.77
CA LEU A 99 7.54 -9.77 -4.21
C LEU A 99 6.38 -10.55 -4.88
N GLU A 100 5.67 -11.36 -4.10
CA GLU A 100 4.45 -12.06 -4.51
C GLU A 100 3.26 -11.10 -4.68
N GLN A 101 3.02 -10.19 -3.72
CA GLN A 101 2.00 -9.13 -3.83
C GLN A 101 2.26 -8.25 -5.05
N LEU A 102 3.54 -7.98 -5.35
CA LEU A 102 4.00 -7.30 -6.57
C LEU A 102 3.71 -8.10 -7.85
N PHE A 103 4.07 -9.39 -7.88
CA PHE A 103 3.79 -10.27 -9.01
C PHE A 103 2.29 -10.40 -9.30
N ILE A 104 1.48 -10.56 -8.26
CA ILE A 104 0.01 -10.59 -8.34
C ILE A 104 -0.52 -9.24 -8.85
N GLN A 105 0.03 -8.11 -8.40
CA GLN A 105 -0.37 -6.80 -8.90
C GLN A 105 -0.06 -6.64 -10.40
N PHE A 106 1.13 -7.02 -10.86
CA PHE A 106 1.46 -6.98 -12.29
C PHE A 106 0.57 -7.92 -13.12
N ALA A 107 0.31 -9.14 -12.63
CA ALA A 107 -0.56 -10.11 -13.30
C ALA A 107 -2.01 -9.61 -13.41
N ARG A 108 -2.53 -8.91 -12.40
CA ARG A 108 -3.86 -8.28 -12.40
C ARG A 108 -3.90 -7.01 -13.23
N GLY A 109 -2.87 -6.17 -13.19
CA GLY A 109 -2.77 -4.94 -13.98
C GLY A 109 -2.76 -5.21 -15.48
N ALA A 110 -2.15 -6.32 -15.91
CA ALA A 110 -2.18 -6.77 -17.30
C ALA A 110 -3.59 -7.11 -17.83
N ALA A 111 -4.59 -7.31 -16.96
CA ALA A 111 -6.00 -7.49 -17.32
C ALA A 111 -6.81 -6.16 -17.32
N MET A 112 -6.24 -5.06 -16.82
CA MET A 112 -6.86 -3.72 -16.87
C MET A 112 -6.41 -2.90 -18.08
N ILE A 113 -5.22 -3.20 -18.64
CA ILE A 113 -4.69 -2.53 -19.83
C ILE A 113 -5.52 -2.83 -21.09
N GLU A 114 -6.24 -3.95 -21.14
CA GLU A 114 -7.08 -4.36 -22.28
C GLU A 114 -8.37 -3.53 -22.47
N SER A 115 -8.60 -2.51 -21.65
CA SER A 115 -9.74 -1.58 -21.79
C SER A 115 -9.37 -0.22 -22.41
N GLY A 116 -8.12 -0.03 -22.87
CA GLY A 116 -7.58 1.28 -23.25
C GLY A 116 -7.55 1.62 -24.75
N GLU A 117 -7.72 0.65 -25.66
CA GLU A 117 -7.47 0.85 -27.10
C GLU A 117 -8.70 0.54 -27.96
N SER A 118 -9.64 1.50 -28.06
CA SER A 118 -10.66 1.49 -29.11
C SER A 118 -11.20 2.90 -29.39
N SER A 119 -11.20 3.27 -30.68
CA SER A 119 -11.74 4.52 -31.25
C SER A 119 -11.00 5.82 -30.85
N ALA A 120 -10.59 6.71 -31.77
CA ALA A 120 -10.43 6.65 -33.23
C ALA A 120 -9.62 7.88 -33.69
N HIS A 121 -9.07 7.87 -34.91
CA HIS A 121 -9.62 8.62 -36.06
C HIS A 121 -8.64 8.66 -37.26
N VAL A 122 -9.20 8.72 -38.46
CA VAL A 122 -8.47 8.83 -39.74
C VAL A 122 -7.86 10.23 -39.92
N THR A 123 -6.76 10.35 -40.66
CA THR A 123 -6.45 11.58 -41.41
C THR A 123 -5.79 11.19 -42.74
N SER A 124 -6.30 11.76 -43.83
CA SER A 124 -5.86 11.47 -45.20
C SER A 124 -4.98 12.59 -45.75
N HIS A 125 -3.91 12.23 -46.46
CA HIS A 125 -3.26 12.89 -47.61
C HIS A 125 -2.31 11.82 -48.22
N GLU A 126 -2.16 11.62 -49.54
CA GLU A 126 -1.59 12.52 -50.58
C GLU A 126 -0.15 12.96 -50.23
N GLU A 127 0.86 12.93 -51.11
CA GLU A 127 1.01 12.68 -52.57
C GLU A 127 2.46 12.09 -52.79
N ILE A 128 2.99 11.52 -53.89
CA ILE A 128 2.69 11.36 -55.33
C ILE A 128 3.32 10.03 -55.85
N ALA A 129 2.78 9.40 -56.90
CA ALA A 129 3.53 8.60 -57.90
C ALA A 129 2.70 8.35 -59.19
#